data_AF-A0A4R1UVB1-F1
#
_entry.id   AF-A0A4R1UVB1-F1
#
_cell.length_a   1.000
_cell.length_b   1.000
_cell.length_c   1.000
_cell.angle_alpha   90.00
_cell.angle_beta   90.00
_cell.angle_gamma   90.00
#
_symmetry.space_group_name_H-M   'P 1'
#
loop_
_entity.id
_entity.type
_entity.pdbx_description
1 polymer ?
#
loop_
_entity_poly.entity_id
_entity_poly.type
_entity_poly.pdbx_seq_one_letter_code
_entity_poly.pdbx_strand_id
1 'polypeptide(L)'
;MIGLTAQQSRLLTYLKSNLASAGGIAPSYDEMAVAVGCAGKSSAYRLVMALEERGFIRRVPHRARAIELVDIGPLNGVPTEALVAELARRGVAVLQPNHEVAQALGADRRP
;
A
#
# COMPACT_ATOMS: atom_id res chain seq x y z
N MET A 1 -12.36 5.82 9.92
CA MET A 1 -12.12 5.31 8.56
C MET A 1 -11.48 6.42 7.75
N ILE A 2 -10.18 6.36 7.44
CA ILE A 2 -9.52 7.42 6.66
C ILE A 2 -9.90 7.23 5.19
N GLY A 3 -11.05 7.77 4.80
CA GLY A 3 -11.58 7.66 3.44
C GLY A 3 -10.72 8.41 2.42
N LEU A 4 -10.56 7.82 1.24
CA LEU A 4 -10.01 8.52 0.08
C LEU A 4 -10.94 9.67 -0.32
N THR A 5 -10.38 10.83 -0.65
CA THR A 5 -11.18 11.86 -1.31
C THR A 5 -11.59 11.38 -2.70
N ALA A 6 -12.63 11.98 -3.28
CA ALA A 6 -13.10 11.61 -4.62
C ALA A 6 -11.98 11.69 -5.68
N GLN A 7 -11.09 12.68 -5.59
CA GLN A 7 -9.94 12.79 -6.50
C GLN A 7 -8.88 11.72 -6.27
N GLN A 8 -8.56 11.39 -5.01
CA GLN A 8 -7.61 10.32 -4.70
C GLN A 8 -8.11 8.96 -5.16
N SER A 9 -9.41 8.69 -4.96
CA SER A 9 -10.07 7.47 -5.45
C SER A 9 -10.00 7.38 -6.98
N ARG A 10 -10.32 8.46 -7.70
CA ARG A 10 -10.18 8.51 -9.16
C ARG A 10 -8.75 8.25 -9.62
N LEU A 11 -7.76 8.87 -8.98
CA LEU A 11 -6.35 8.65 -9.32
C LEU A 11 -5.94 7.20 -9.09
N LEU A 12 -6.33 6.61 -7.97
CA LEU A 12 -6.02 5.22 -7.65
C LEU A 12 -6.63 4.26 -8.69
N THR A 13 -7.90 4.47 -9.07
CA THR A 13 -8.55 3.69 -10.13
C THR A 13 -7.84 3.85 -11.48
N TYR A 14 -7.45 5.07 -11.84
CA TYR A 14 -6.70 5.32 -13.06
C TYR A 14 -5.35 4.60 -13.06
N LEU A 15 -4.59 4.69 -11.96
CA LEU A 15 -3.31 3.98 -11.82
C LEU A 15 -3.48 2.46 -11.94
N LYS A 16 -4.51 1.89 -11.31
CA LYS A 16 -4.83 0.46 -11.42
C LYS A 16 -5.01 0.03 -12.88
N SER A 17 -5.86 0.73 -13.62
CA SER A 17 -6.12 0.41 -15.02
C SER A 17 -4.91 0.67 -15.91
N ASN A 18 -4.19 1.77 -15.70
CA ASN A 18 -3.04 2.13 -16.53
C ASN A 18 -1.88 1.15 -16.35
N LEU A 19 -1.56 0.77 -15.10
CA LEU A 19 -0.48 -0.19 -14.80
C LEU A 19 -0.78 -1.57 -15.40
N ALA A 20 -2.04 -2.01 -15.37
CA ALA A 20 -2.45 -3.26 -16.01
C ALA A 20 -2.23 -3.23 -17.53
N SER A 21 -2.56 -2.12 -18.18
CA SER A 21 -2.41 -1.98 -19.64
C SER A 21 -0.97 -1.70 -20.09
N ALA A 22 -0.18 -0.99 -19.29
CA ALA A 22 1.17 -0.52 -19.63
C ALA A 22 2.30 -1.45 -19.12
N GLY A 23 1.96 -2.66 -18.67
CA GLY A 23 2.96 -3.63 -18.20
C GLY A 23 3.71 -3.17 -16.94
N GLY A 24 3.04 -2.46 -16.03
CA GLY A 24 3.60 -1.99 -14.76
C GLY A 24 4.38 -0.68 -14.83
N ILE A 25 4.39 0.02 -15.97
CA ILE A 25 4.98 1.35 -16.09
C ILE A 25 3.96 2.41 -15.66
N ALA A 26 4.26 3.20 -14.64
CA ALA A 26 3.35 4.24 -14.17
C ALA A 26 3.22 5.41 -15.17
N PRO A 27 2.05 6.05 -15.28
CA PRO A 27 1.89 7.25 -16.10
C PRO A 27 2.72 8.41 -15.53
N SER A 28 2.97 9.44 -16.33
CA SER A 28 3.59 10.68 -15.90
C SER A 28 2.62 11.51 -15.04
N TYR A 29 3.15 12.45 -14.26
CA TYR A 29 2.31 13.34 -13.45
C TYR A 29 1.38 14.22 -14.28
N ASP A 30 1.76 14.56 -15.51
CA ASP A 30 0.92 15.36 -16.42
C ASP A 30 -0.23 14.50 -16.97
N GLU A 31 0.04 13.25 -17.38
CA GLU A 31 -0.99 12.28 -17.77
C GLU A 31 -1.97 12.01 -16.63
N MET A 32 -1.46 11.84 -15.39
CA MET A 32 -2.29 11.69 -14.20
C MET A 32 -3.17 12.92 -13.97
N ALA A 33 -2.62 14.12 -14.16
CA ALA A 33 -3.35 15.36 -13.95
C ALA A 33 -4.53 15.51 -14.91
N VAL A 34 -4.31 15.22 -16.19
CA VAL A 34 -5.34 15.19 -17.22
C VAL A 34 -6.41 14.14 -16.90
N ALA A 35 -5.99 12.93 -16.51
CA ALA A 35 -6.91 11.83 -16.24
C ALA A 35 -7.89 12.10 -15.08
N VAL A 36 -7.47 12.86 -14.07
CA VAL A 36 -8.31 13.16 -12.89
C VAL A 36 -8.84 14.60 -12.85
N GLY A 37 -8.54 15.40 -13.88
CA GLY A 37 -8.96 16.79 -14.02
C GLY A 37 -8.39 17.72 -12.94
N CYS A 38 -7.11 17.56 -12.59
CA CYS A 38 -6.47 18.48 -11.63
C CYS A 38 -5.72 19.61 -12.34
N ALA A 39 -5.46 20.70 -11.61
CA ALA A 39 -4.91 21.95 -12.16
C ALA A 39 -3.47 21.83 -12.73
N GLY A 40 -2.79 20.69 -12.54
CA GLY A 40 -1.46 20.44 -13.13
C GLY A 40 -0.58 19.48 -12.32
N LYS A 41 0.67 19.35 -12.77
CA LYS A 41 1.69 18.42 -12.27
C LYS A 41 1.83 18.37 -10.75
N SER A 42 1.95 19.53 -10.10
CA SER A 42 2.13 19.64 -8.64
C SER A 42 0.92 19.13 -7.86
N SER A 43 -0.28 19.21 -8.45
CA SER A 43 -1.50 18.67 -7.84
C SER A 43 -1.56 17.15 -7.95
N ALA A 44 -1.20 16.58 -9.11
CA ALA A 44 -1.05 15.14 -9.26
C ALA A 44 0.03 14.58 -8.31
N TYR A 45 1.17 15.25 -8.18
CA TYR A 45 2.22 14.87 -7.24
C TYR A 45 1.70 14.75 -5.80
N ARG A 46 0.97 15.76 -5.31
CA ARG A 46 0.37 15.74 -3.96
C ARG A 46 -0.62 14.59 -3.76
N LEU A 47 -1.42 14.27 -4.78
CA LEU A 47 -2.33 13.14 -4.72
C LEU A 47 -1.56 11.81 -4.63
N VAL A 48 -0.48 11.65 -5.39
CA VAL A 48 0.40 10.47 -5.31
C VAL A 48 1.04 10.36 -3.92
N MET A 49 1.54 11.47 -3.34
CA MET A 49 2.12 11.45 -1.98
C MET A 49 1.08 11.01 -0.97
N ALA A 50 -0.13 11.55 -1.04
CA ALA A 50 -1.20 11.19 -0.14
C ALA A 50 -1.62 9.72 -0.30
N LEU A 51 -1.61 9.16 -1.50
CA LEU A 51 -1.87 7.73 -1.71
C LEU A 51 -0.76 6.85 -1.13
N GLU A 52 0.50 7.28 -1.22
CA GLU A 52 1.65 6.57 -0.67
C GLU A 52 1.67 6.61 0.86
N GLU A 53 1.49 7.79 1.46
CA GLU A 53 1.40 7.99 2.91
C GLU A 53 0.26 7.17 3.53
N ARG A 54 -0.84 7.00 2.78
CA ARG A 54 -1.99 6.18 3.19
C ARG A 54 -1.84 4.69 2.88
N GLY A 55 -0.73 4.29 2.27
CA GLY A 55 -0.41 2.88 1.99
C GLY A 55 -1.21 2.25 0.85
N PHE A 56 -1.78 3.04 -0.08
CA PHE A 56 -2.43 2.52 -1.28
C PHE A 56 -1.44 2.21 -2.41
N ILE A 57 -0.30 2.88 -2.43
CA ILE A 57 0.76 2.70 -3.41
C ILE A 57 2.13 2.80 -2.74
N ARG A 58 3.17 2.29 -3.42
CA ARG A 58 4.57 2.47 -3.05
C ARG A 58 5.39 2.85 -4.28
N ARG A 59 6.31 3.80 -4.15
CA ARG A 59 7.30 4.09 -5.20
C ARG A 59 8.55 3.23 -5.02
N VAL A 60 9.10 2.73 -6.11
CA VAL A 60 10.35 1.95 -6.08
C VAL A 60 11.55 2.90 -6.10
N PRO A 61 12.44 2.87 -5.08
CA PRO A 61 13.65 3.69 -5.06
C PRO A 61 14.50 3.43 -6.29
N HIS A 62 15.15 4.49 -6.80
CA HIS A 62 16.07 4.43 -7.95
C HIS A 62 15.45 3.94 -9.27
N ARG A 63 14.13 3.79 -9.38
CA ARG A 63 13.42 3.58 -10.65
C ARG A 63 12.45 4.71 -10.95
N ALA A 64 12.70 5.41 -12.06
CA ALA A 64 11.74 6.35 -12.61
C ALA A 64 10.45 5.61 -13.00
N ARG A 65 9.29 6.21 -12.69
CA ARG A 65 7.95 5.73 -13.08
C ARG A 65 7.63 4.30 -12.60
N ALA A 66 8.28 3.82 -11.55
CA ALA A 66 7.94 2.57 -10.91
C ALA A 66 7.03 2.84 -9.70
N ILE A 67 5.74 2.54 -9.87
CA ILE A 67 4.73 2.57 -8.82
C ILE A 67 4.16 1.17 -8.69
N GLU A 68 4.14 0.66 -7.46
CA GLU A 68 3.48 -0.58 -7.11
C GLU A 68 2.17 -0.28 -6.39
N LEU A 69 1.11 -0.98 -6.79
CA LEU A 69 -0.16 -0.95 -6.07
C LEU A 69 0.01 -1.82 -4.83
N VAL A 70 -0.26 -1.26 -3.65
CA VAL A 70 -0.30 -2.06 -2.43
C VAL A 70 -1.72 -2.61 -2.34
N ASP A 71 -1.86 -3.93 -2.48
CA ASP A 71 -3.14 -4.58 -2.22
C ASP A 71 -3.39 -4.60 -0.72
N ILE A 72 -4.04 -3.55 -0.28
CA ILE A 72 -4.60 -3.46 1.05
C ILE A 72 -5.92 -4.21 1.03
N GLY A 73 -5.80 -5.53 1.16
CA GLY A 73 -6.92 -6.45 1.31
C GLY A 73 -7.85 -6.00 2.45
N PRO A 74 -9.02 -6.65 2.58
CA PRO A 74 -10.13 -6.17 3.43
C PRO A 74 -9.80 -5.99 4.91
N LEU A 75 -8.64 -6.47 5.36
CA LEU A 75 -8.17 -6.41 6.74
C LEU A 75 -7.33 -5.16 7.04
N ASN A 76 -6.98 -4.33 6.06
CA ASN A 76 -6.13 -3.17 6.29
C ASN A 76 -6.90 -2.05 7.02
N GLY A 77 -6.72 -2.00 8.34
CA GLY A 77 -7.49 -1.14 9.25
C GLY A 77 -8.19 -1.92 10.36
N VAL A 78 -8.16 -3.25 10.30
CA VAL A 78 -8.47 -4.12 11.44
C VAL A 78 -7.21 -4.19 12.31
N PRO A 79 -7.24 -3.73 13.57
CA PRO A 79 -6.12 -3.93 14.50
C PRO A 79 -5.81 -5.42 14.61
N THR A 80 -4.53 -5.78 14.63
CA THR A 80 -4.10 -7.18 14.73
C THR A 80 -4.73 -7.86 15.95
N GLU A 81 -4.87 -7.14 17.06
CA GLU A 81 -5.50 -7.62 18.29
C GLU A 81 -6.99 -7.94 18.08
N ALA A 82 -7.71 -7.12 17.31
CA ALA A 82 -9.11 -7.36 16.98
C ALA A 82 -9.27 -8.59 16.09
N LEU A 83 -8.34 -8.79 15.15
CA LEU A 83 -8.30 -9.99 14.31
C LEU A 83 -8.01 -11.24 15.14
N VAL A 84 -7.01 -11.18 16.03
CA VAL A 84 -6.65 -12.27 16.95
C VAL A 84 -7.81 -12.61 17.89
N ALA A 85 -8.51 -11.61 18.42
CA ALA A 85 -9.68 -11.81 19.27
C ALA A 85 -10.84 -12.46 18.49
N GLU A 86 -11.08 -12.07 17.25
CA GLU A 86 -12.08 -12.70 16.38
C GLU A 86 -11.75 -14.16 16.07
N LEU A 87 -10.49 -14.46 15.75
CA LEU A 87 -10.03 -15.83 15.50
C LEU A 87 -10.18 -16.70 16.75
N ALA A 88 -9.83 -16.17 17.92
CA ALA A 88 -10.03 -16.86 19.20
C ALA A 88 -11.51 -17.14 19.49
N ARG A 89 -12.42 -16.18 19.24
CA ARG A 89 -13.88 -16.38 19.36
C ARG A 89 -14.40 -17.50 18.47
N ARG A 90 -13.80 -17.71 17.30
CA ARG A 90 -14.17 -18.77 16.35
C ARG A 90 -13.51 -20.11 16.64
N GLY A 91 -12.70 -20.22 17.70
CA GLY A 91 -11.95 -21.43 18.01
C GLY A 91 -10.85 -21.75 17.00
N VAL A 92 -10.42 -20.75 16.21
CA VAL A 92 -9.28 -20.92 15.31
C VAL A 92 -8.01 -20.82 16.14
N ALA A 93 -7.22 -21.90 16.16
CA ALA A 93 -5.93 -21.91 16.83
C ALA A 93 -4.98 -20.91 16.14
N VAL A 94 -4.78 -19.76 16.76
CA VAL A 94 -3.73 -18.81 16.36
C VAL A 94 -2.42 -19.36 16.92
N LEU A 95 -1.55 -19.87 16.04
CA LEU A 95 -0.18 -20.17 16.41
C LEU A 95 0.42 -18.89 16.97
N GLN A 96 0.79 -18.88 18.25
CA GLN A 96 1.54 -17.75 18.79
C GLN A 96 2.78 -17.56 17.91
N PRO A 97 3.15 -16.32 17.55
CA PRO A 97 4.38 -16.09 16.81
C PRO A 97 5.52 -16.71 17.61
N ASN A 98 6.19 -17.70 17.01
CA ASN A 98 7.25 -18.47 17.63
C ASN A 98 8.26 -17.52 18.29
N HIS A 99 8.18 -17.39 19.60
CA HIS A 99 9.18 -16.68 20.41
C HIS A 99 10.59 -17.27 20.17
N GLU A 100 10.66 -18.50 19.68
CA GLU A 100 11.87 -19.22 19.30
C GLU A 100 12.60 -18.62 18.09
N VAL A 101 11.91 -17.98 17.13
CA VAL A 101 12.58 -17.40 15.94
C VAL A 101 13.36 -16.13 16.30
N ALA A 102 12.86 -15.35 17.27
CA ALA A 102 13.55 -14.15 17.76
C ALA A 102 14.82 -14.49 18.56
N GLN A 103 14.82 -15.60 19.30
CA GLN A 103 16.01 -16.08 20.03
C GLN A 103 17.02 -16.74 19.08
N ALA A 104 16.57 -17.41 18.01
CA ALA A 104 17.45 -18.05 17.03
C ALA A 104 18.27 -17.04 16.19
N LEU A 105 17.74 -15.85 15.93
CA LEU A 105 18.44 -14.79 15.17
C LEU A 105 19.43 -13.97 16.01
N GLY A 106 19.47 -14.16 17.34
CA GLY A 106 20.38 -13.49 18.26
C GLY A 106 21.63 -14.28 18.65
N ALA A 107 21.83 -15.47 18.10
CA ALA A 107 22.85 -16.42 18.56
C ALA A 107 24.04 -16.64 17.60
N ASP A 108 24.25 -15.77 16.60
CA ASP A 108 25.49 -15.77 15.81
C ASP A 108 26.39 -14.58 16.19
N ARG A 109 26.81 -14.58 17.45
CA ARG A 109 28.09 -13.97 17.83
C ARG A 109 29.11 -15.09 17.87
N ARG A 110 30.01 -15.19 16.87
CA ARG A 110 31.41 -15.62 17.05
C ARG A 110 32.28 -15.16 15.88
N PRO A 111 33.62 -15.11 16.05
CA PRO A 111 34.39 -14.91 17.27
C PRO A 111 34.94 -13.47 17.39
#